data_AF-V4VBX2-F1
#
_entry.id   AF-V4VBX2-F1
#
_cell.length_a   1.000
_cell.length_b   1.000
_cell.length_c   1.000
_cell.angle_alpha   90.00
_cell.angle_beta   90.00
_cell.angle_gamma   90.00
#
_symmetry.space_group_name_H-M   'P 1'
#
loop_
_entity.id
_entity.type
_entity.pdbx_description
1 polymer ?
#
loop_
_entity_poly.entity_id
_entity_poly.type
_entity_poly.pdbx_seq_one_letter_code
_entity_poly.pdbx_strand_id
1 'polypeptide(L)'
;MSLSLSLLSRHPISGRHVGSAATHVFPISPRVFRGSMSVWPARVSLDPHTLRFRVSAAARVGHLLHDAGATAAVLVGAYGLVLSFDNLSQRKLIQQSLSRKLVHILSGLLFMVSWPIFSTSTEARYFAALVPLVNCLRLVINGLSLVKDDGLIKSVTREGNPKELLRGPLYYVLMLILSALVFWRDSPVGVISLSMMCGGDGIADVIGRRFGSMKIFYNEKKSWAGSISMFVFGFLVSTGMLYFYSILGYYQLDWIETLQRVALVSLVATVVESLPITEVVDDNISVPLASMVAAYLSFGY
;
A
#
# COMPACT_ATOMS: atom_id res chain seq x y z
N MET A 1 -52.46 16.47 -6.22
CA MET A 1 -52.29 16.16 -4.79
C MET A 1 -51.33 17.19 -4.22
N SER A 2 -51.89 18.15 -3.51
CA SER A 2 -51.23 19.30 -2.91
C SER A 2 -50.59 18.92 -1.58
N LEU A 3 -49.44 19.51 -1.23
CA LEU A 3 -49.21 20.19 0.04
C LEU A 3 -47.77 20.73 0.13
N SER A 4 -47.66 22.05 -0.11
CA SER A 4 -46.63 22.90 0.50
C SER A 4 -46.95 23.08 1.99
N LEU A 5 -45.93 23.15 2.84
CA LEU A 5 -46.03 23.97 4.05
C LEU A 5 -44.66 24.42 4.54
N SER A 6 -44.67 25.65 4.99
CA SER A 6 -43.55 26.56 5.19
C SER A 6 -43.67 27.17 6.58
N LEU A 7 -42.53 27.62 7.12
CA LEU A 7 -42.35 28.71 8.10
C LEU A 7 -42.43 28.41 9.62
N LEU A 8 -41.33 28.84 10.27
CA LEU A 8 -41.21 29.64 11.50
C LEU A 8 -41.83 29.15 12.82
N SER A 9 -40.99 29.14 13.86
CA SER A 9 -41.26 29.94 15.05
C SER A 9 -39.98 30.29 15.83
N ARG A 10 -39.78 31.59 16.04
CA ARG A 10 -38.86 32.19 17.02
C ARG A 10 -39.60 32.30 18.35
N HIS A 11 -38.98 31.93 19.46
CA HIS A 11 -39.43 32.34 20.79
C HIS A 11 -38.57 33.47 21.35
N PRO A 12 -39.18 34.58 21.83
CA PRO A 12 -38.52 35.56 22.69
C PRO A 12 -38.84 35.26 24.16
N ILE A 13 -37.89 35.49 25.07
CA ILE A 13 -38.16 35.59 26.51
C ILE A 13 -37.67 36.96 26.98
N SER A 14 -38.61 37.75 27.49
CA SER A 14 -38.40 39.06 28.11
C SER A 14 -38.73 38.99 29.60
N GLY A 15 -37.84 39.59 30.41
CA GLY A 15 -38.19 40.36 31.61
C GLY A 15 -38.40 39.61 32.93
N ARG A 16 -37.56 39.92 33.94
CA ARG A 16 -37.89 40.86 35.03
C ARG A 16 -36.81 40.90 36.13
N HIS A 17 -36.63 42.12 36.65
CA HIS A 17 -35.87 42.53 37.83
C HIS A 17 -36.37 41.90 39.14
N VAL A 18 -35.44 41.52 40.03
CA VAL A 18 -35.44 41.60 41.51
C VAL A 18 -33.94 41.52 41.87
N GLY A 19 -33.27 42.31 42.70
CA GLY A 19 -33.59 43.09 43.90
C GLY A 19 -32.26 43.12 44.69
N SER A 20 -31.81 44.32 45.08
CA SER A 20 -30.56 44.58 45.79
C SER A 20 -30.59 44.03 47.22
N ALA A 21 -29.50 43.43 47.69
CA ALA A 21 -29.20 43.32 49.11
C ALA A 21 -27.69 43.32 49.34
N ALA A 22 -27.24 44.34 50.07
CA ALA A 22 -25.87 44.66 50.39
C ALA A 22 -25.21 43.60 51.28
N THR A 23 -23.97 43.22 50.95
CA THR A 23 -23.07 42.51 51.86
C THR A 23 -21.97 43.46 52.32
N HIS A 24 -21.90 43.60 53.64
CA HIS A 24 -20.97 44.41 54.40
C HIS A 24 -19.49 44.09 54.05
N VAL A 25 -18.74 45.12 53.65
CA VAL A 25 -17.27 45.07 53.57
C VAL A 25 -16.71 45.56 54.90
N PHE A 26 -16.11 44.66 55.68
CA PHE A 26 -15.24 45.01 56.80
C PHE A 26 -13.82 45.32 56.27
N PRO A 27 -13.15 46.41 56.69
CA PRO A 27 -11.77 46.66 56.30
C PRO A 27 -10.82 45.85 57.21
N ILE A 28 -10.11 44.87 56.64
CA ILE A 28 -8.98 44.21 57.30
C ILE A 28 -7.72 45.01 56.98
N SER A 29 -7.13 45.59 58.02
CA SER A 29 -5.86 46.32 57.98
C SER A 29 -4.68 45.38 57.62
N PRO A 30 -3.73 45.78 56.76
CA PRO A 30 -2.66 44.88 56.33
C PRO A 30 -1.57 44.77 57.41
N ARG A 31 -1.52 43.62 58.10
CA ARG A 31 -0.31 43.23 58.85
C ARG A 31 0.75 42.77 57.87
N VAL A 32 1.82 43.54 57.78
CA VAL A 32 3.08 43.21 57.11
C VAL A 32 3.64 41.92 57.70
N PHE A 33 3.51 40.82 56.96
CA PHE A 33 4.24 39.58 57.25
C PHE A 33 5.47 39.54 56.32
N ARG A 34 6.62 39.88 56.90
CA ARG A 34 7.94 39.79 56.27
C ARG A 34 8.34 38.31 56.30
N GLY A 35 8.05 37.57 55.23
CA GLY A 35 8.35 36.14 55.12
C GLY A 35 9.05 35.83 53.80
N SER A 36 10.34 35.50 53.90
CA SER A 36 11.18 34.73 52.97
C SER A 36 11.02 35.01 51.46
N MET A 37 12.04 35.67 50.87
CA MET A 37 12.28 35.63 49.43
C MET A 37 12.44 34.16 48.99
N SER A 38 11.39 33.58 48.43
CA SER A 38 11.51 32.36 47.64
C SER A 38 12.34 32.70 46.41
N VAL A 39 13.55 32.15 46.37
CA VAL A 39 14.37 32.12 45.17
C VAL A 39 13.60 31.30 44.14
N TRP A 40 12.90 31.97 43.23
CA TRP A 40 12.39 31.32 42.03
C TRP A 40 13.61 30.71 41.31
N PRO A 41 13.62 29.41 40.98
CA PRO A 41 14.73 28.85 40.24
C PRO A 41 14.86 29.65 38.95
N ALA A 42 16.09 30.08 38.65
CA ALA A 42 16.42 30.83 37.45
C ALA A 42 15.71 30.17 36.27
N ARG A 43 14.85 30.92 35.60
CA ARG A 43 14.11 30.45 34.43
C ARG A 43 15.16 30.10 33.39
N VAL A 44 15.52 28.83 33.30
CA VAL A 44 16.45 28.33 32.29
C VAL A 44 15.78 28.62 30.95
N SER A 45 16.20 29.71 30.32
CA SER A 45 15.77 30.08 28.99
C SER A 45 16.41 29.09 28.03
N LEU A 46 15.78 27.93 27.88
CA LEU A 46 16.13 26.99 26.82
C LEU A 46 15.96 27.73 25.49
N ASP A 47 17.06 27.90 24.78
CA ASP A 47 17.07 28.54 23.47
C ASP A 47 16.00 27.88 22.59
N PRO A 48 15.01 28.64 22.06
CA PRO A 48 13.96 28.11 21.19
C PRO A 48 14.50 27.27 20.04
N HIS A 49 15.70 27.56 19.54
CA HIS A 49 16.37 26.76 18.51
C HIS A 49 16.75 25.37 19.00
N THR A 50 17.30 25.27 20.21
CA THR A 50 17.65 23.96 20.82
C THR A 50 16.41 23.13 21.14
N LEU A 51 15.33 23.76 21.59
CA LEU A 51 14.07 23.06 21.88
C LEU A 51 13.43 22.54 20.59
N ARG A 52 13.35 23.37 19.54
CA ARG A 52 12.85 22.95 18.21
C ARG A 52 13.69 21.83 17.61
N PHE A 53 15.01 21.92 17.72
CA PHE A 53 15.91 20.85 17.27
C PHE A 53 15.64 19.53 18.01
N ARG A 54 15.56 19.55 19.34
CA ARG A 54 15.31 18.34 20.14
C ARG A 54 13.94 17.73 19.86
N VAL A 55 12.89 18.55 19.69
CA VAL A 55 11.55 18.08 19.30
C VAL A 55 11.57 17.47 17.90
N SER A 56 12.25 18.09 16.94
CA SER A 56 12.38 17.55 15.57
C SER A 56 13.18 16.24 15.53
N ALA A 57 14.23 16.12 16.36
CA ALA A 57 15.03 14.92 16.48
C ALA A 57 14.24 13.78 17.15
N ALA A 58 13.50 14.07 18.22
CA ALA A 58 12.64 13.09 18.88
C ALA A 58 11.51 12.59 17.96
N ALA A 59 10.87 13.50 17.20
CA ALA A 59 9.89 13.13 16.20
C ALA A 59 10.49 12.21 15.12
N ARG A 60 11.68 12.55 14.61
CA ARG A 60 12.41 11.72 13.64
C ARG A 60 12.70 10.31 14.18
N VAL A 61 13.16 10.18 15.42
CA VAL A 61 13.39 8.87 16.07
C VAL A 61 12.07 8.10 16.18
N GLY A 62 10.97 8.76 16.54
CA GLY A 62 9.64 8.15 16.58
C GLY A 62 9.19 7.59 15.22
N HIS A 63 9.40 8.34 14.14
CA HIS A 63 9.11 7.88 12.78
C HIS A 63 9.94 6.66 12.39
N LEU A 64 11.25 6.68 12.68
CA LEU A 64 12.15 5.56 12.36
C LEU A 64 11.77 4.28 13.12
N LEU A 65 11.44 4.38 14.41
CA LEU A 65 11.00 3.23 15.20
C LEU A 65 9.65 2.68 14.70
N HIS A 66 8.73 3.56 14.32
CA HIS A 66 7.46 3.15 13.72
C HIS A 66 7.68 2.43 12.39
N ASP A 67 8.50 2.99 11.49
CA ASP A 67 8.77 2.39 10.18
C ASP A 67 9.51 1.05 10.30
N ALA A 68 10.42 0.92 11.27
CA ALA A 68 11.07 -0.35 11.58
C ALA A 68 10.04 -1.39 12.09
N GLY A 69 9.14 -0.99 12.98
CA GLY A 69 8.05 -1.84 13.48
C GLY A 69 7.09 -2.27 12.36
N ALA A 70 6.70 -1.35 11.48
CA ALA A 70 5.88 -1.62 10.31
C ALA A 70 6.58 -2.61 9.36
N THR A 71 7.86 -2.41 9.07
CA THR A 71 8.67 -3.34 8.26
C THR A 71 8.64 -4.75 8.84
N ALA A 72 8.86 -4.89 10.16
CA ALA A 72 8.82 -6.18 10.83
C ALA A 72 7.43 -6.83 10.75
N ALA A 73 6.36 -6.07 10.97
CA ALA A 73 4.99 -6.56 10.88
C ALA A 73 4.65 -7.06 9.47
N VAL A 74 5.03 -6.31 8.43
CA VAL A 74 4.78 -6.69 7.02
C VAL A 74 5.61 -7.92 6.63
N LEU A 75 6.86 -8.01 7.08
CA LEU A 75 7.68 -9.21 6.89
C LEU A 75 7.01 -10.44 7.52
N VAL A 76 6.59 -10.35 8.79
CA VAL A 76 5.90 -11.45 9.49
C VAL A 76 4.62 -11.83 8.74
N GLY A 77 3.82 -10.86 8.30
CA GLY A 77 2.62 -11.11 7.51
C GLY A 77 2.91 -11.82 6.19
N ALA A 78 3.92 -11.37 5.45
CA ALA A 78 4.33 -11.97 4.18
C ALA A 78 4.83 -13.42 4.37
N TYR A 79 5.69 -13.66 5.37
CA TYR A 79 6.15 -15.03 5.69
C TYR A 79 4.99 -15.92 6.16
N GLY A 80 4.09 -15.41 7.00
CA GLY A 80 2.91 -16.14 7.45
C GLY A 80 2.00 -16.55 6.30
N LEU A 81 1.81 -15.66 5.31
CA LEU A 81 1.05 -15.96 4.10
C LEU A 81 1.71 -17.08 3.28
N VAL A 82 3.02 -16.97 3.02
CA VAL A 82 3.78 -18.00 2.28
C VAL A 82 3.69 -19.35 2.99
N LEU A 83 3.95 -19.38 4.31
CA LEU A 83 3.89 -20.59 5.12
C LEU A 83 2.49 -21.24 5.11
N SER A 84 1.44 -20.42 5.14
CA SER A 84 0.06 -20.92 5.09
C SER A 84 -0.21 -21.67 3.78
N PHE A 85 0.17 -21.08 2.64
CA PHE A 85 0.00 -21.70 1.33
C PHE A 85 0.93 -22.89 1.09
N ASP A 86 2.15 -22.85 1.61
CA ASP A 86 3.06 -24.00 1.60
C ASP A 86 2.46 -25.16 2.40
N ASN A 87 1.87 -24.89 3.57
CA ASN A 87 1.20 -25.91 4.38
C ASN A 87 -0.01 -26.51 3.65
N LEU A 88 -0.83 -25.69 2.97
CA LEU A 88 -1.94 -26.17 2.15
C LEU A 88 -1.47 -27.04 0.98
N SER A 89 -0.35 -26.67 0.35
CA SER A 89 0.26 -27.46 -0.74
C SER A 89 0.84 -28.78 -0.23
N GLN A 90 1.50 -28.79 0.94
CA GLN A 90 2.04 -30.00 1.56
C GLN A 90 0.94 -30.99 1.95
N ARG A 91 -0.21 -30.49 2.40
CA ARG A 91 -1.42 -31.30 2.66
C ARG A 91 -2.14 -31.78 1.38
N LYS A 92 -1.60 -31.48 0.20
CA LYS A 92 -2.19 -31.80 -1.12
C LYS A 92 -3.60 -31.22 -1.33
N LEU A 93 -3.94 -30.14 -0.62
CA LEU A 93 -5.23 -29.44 -0.79
C LEU A 93 -5.22 -28.53 -2.02
N ILE A 94 -4.05 -27.99 -2.37
CA ILE A 94 -3.87 -27.08 -3.51
C ILE A 94 -2.67 -27.58 -4.33
N GLN A 95 -2.81 -27.56 -5.66
CA GLN A 95 -1.70 -27.88 -6.56
C GLN A 95 -0.58 -26.85 -6.41
N GLN A 96 0.66 -27.29 -6.38
CA GLN A 96 1.82 -26.44 -6.13
C GLN A 96 1.93 -25.25 -7.12
N SER A 97 1.61 -25.48 -8.40
CA SER A 97 1.60 -24.42 -9.42
C SER A 97 0.55 -23.33 -9.14
N LEU A 98 -0.62 -23.71 -8.63
CA LEU A 98 -1.67 -22.80 -8.21
C LEU A 98 -1.28 -22.08 -6.90
N SER A 99 -0.73 -22.81 -5.94
CA SER A 99 -0.24 -22.24 -4.67
C SER A 99 0.77 -21.12 -4.92
N ARG A 100 1.80 -21.35 -5.75
CA ARG A 100 2.80 -20.34 -6.10
C ARG A 100 2.17 -19.07 -6.71
N LYS A 101 1.16 -19.23 -7.55
CA LYS A 101 0.46 -18.09 -8.19
C LYS A 101 -0.44 -17.34 -7.20
N LEU A 102 -1.13 -18.04 -6.31
CA LEU A 102 -1.93 -17.41 -5.24
C LEU A 102 -1.04 -16.65 -4.25
N VAL A 103 0.08 -17.25 -3.82
CA VAL A 103 1.07 -16.58 -2.96
C VAL A 103 1.55 -15.30 -3.62
N HIS A 104 1.86 -15.34 -4.91
CA HIS A 104 2.31 -14.18 -5.66
C HIS A 104 1.24 -13.06 -5.67
N ILE A 105 0.00 -13.37 -6.10
CA ILE A 105 -1.13 -12.43 -6.12
C ILE A 105 -1.33 -11.80 -4.74
N LEU A 106 -1.47 -12.63 -3.71
CA LEU A 106 -1.83 -12.19 -2.37
C LEU A 106 -0.68 -11.46 -1.67
N SER A 107 0.58 -11.86 -1.89
CA SER A 107 1.74 -11.17 -1.30
C SER A 107 1.90 -9.76 -1.86
N GLY A 108 1.66 -9.58 -3.16
CA GLY A 108 1.70 -8.26 -3.79
C GLY A 108 0.60 -7.34 -3.28
N LEU A 109 -0.63 -7.85 -3.22
CA LEU A 109 -1.76 -7.09 -2.66
C LEU A 109 -1.56 -6.77 -1.18
N LEU A 110 -1.08 -7.73 -0.38
CA LEU A 110 -0.74 -7.50 1.03
C LEU A 110 0.32 -6.41 1.17
N PHE A 111 1.36 -6.45 0.33
CA PHE A 111 2.39 -5.42 0.33
C PHE A 111 1.80 -4.03 0.02
N MET A 112 0.97 -3.92 -1.01
CA MET A 112 0.31 -2.65 -1.34
C MET A 112 -0.64 -2.17 -0.25
N VAL A 113 -1.45 -3.05 0.34
CA VAL A 113 -2.36 -2.69 1.44
C VAL A 113 -1.59 -2.24 2.68
N SER A 114 -0.33 -2.66 2.82
CA SER A 114 0.50 -2.31 3.98
C SER A 114 1.17 -0.95 3.91
N TRP A 115 1.29 -0.29 2.75
CA TRP A 115 2.01 0.99 2.66
C TRP A 115 1.47 2.10 3.59
N PRO A 116 0.14 2.22 3.85
CA PRO A 116 -0.39 3.19 4.79
C PRO A 116 -0.03 2.94 6.27
N ILE A 117 0.49 1.76 6.62
CA ILE A 117 0.94 1.44 7.99
C ILE A 117 2.24 2.20 8.29
N PHE A 118 3.05 2.48 7.27
CA PHE A 118 4.28 3.23 7.43
C PHE A 118 3.99 4.70 7.74
N SER A 119 4.96 5.35 8.39
CA SER A 119 4.85 6.74 8.80
C SER A 119 4.71 7.69 7.61
N THR A 120 4.31 8.93 7.89
CA THR A 120 4.19 10.01 6.89
C THR A 120 5.55 10.54 6.41
N SER A 121 6.66 10.05 6.97
CA SER A 121 8.01 10.45 6.58
C SER A 121 8.32 10.07 5.12
N THR A 122 9.11 10.89 4.44
CA THR A 122 9.61 10.60 3.09
C THR A 122 10.48 9.33 3.06
N GLU A 123 11.16 9.03 4.17
CA GLU A 123 12.05 7.87 4.36
C GLU A 123 11.30 6.54 4.49
N ALA A 124 9.99 6.58 4.80
CA ALA A 124 9.14 5.41 4.98
C ALA A 124 9.17 4.46 3.76
N ARG A 125 9.32 5.02 2.56
CA ARG A 125 9.43 4.25 1.30
C ARG A 125 10.62 3.30 1.30
N TYR A 126 11.74 3.68 1.92
CA TYR A 126 12.94 2.84 1.98
C TYR A 126 12.73 1.67 2.93
N PHE A 127 12.10 1.92 4.08
CA PHE A 127 11.71 0.87 5.03
C PHE A 127 10.75 -0.13 4.40
N ALA A 128 9.74 0.35 3.67
CA ALA A 128 8.84 -0.53 2.94
C ALA A 128 9.55 -1.34 1.85
N ALA A 129 10.48 -0.73 1.11
CA ALA A 129 11.28 -1.42 0.11
C ALA A 129 12.22 -2.50 0.71
N LEU A 130 12.57 -2.42 1.99
CA LEU A 130 13.32 -3.48 2.67
C LEU A 130 12.57 -4.82 2.68
N VAL A 131 11.23 -4.79 2.74
CA VAL A 131 10.40 -6.00 2.77
C VAL A 131 10.62 -6.85 1.51
N PRO A 132 10.36 -6.36 0.28
CA PRO A 132 10.67 -7.11 -0.93
C PRO A 132 12.18 -7.27 -1.13
N LEU A 133 13.04 -6.34 -0.67
CA LEU A 133 14.49 -6.50 -0.78
C LEU A 133 15.02 -7.74 -0.03
N VAL A 134 14.53 -8.00 1.19
CA VAL A 134 14.89 -9.23 1.93
C VAL A 134 14.49 -10.47 1.13
N ASN A 135 13.31 -10.45 0.50
CA ASN A 135 12.88 -11.56 -0.36
C ASN A 135 13.72 -11.65 -1.64
N CYS A 136 14.13 -10.52 -2.22
CA CYS A 136 15.03 -10.45 -3.37
C CYS A 136 16.38 -11.11 -3.05
N LEU A 137 17.01 -10.72 -1.94
CA LEU A 137 18.27 -11.30 -1.49
C LEU A 137 18.12 -12.81 -1.25
N ARG A 138 17.03 -13.23 -0.61
CA ARG A 138 16.72 -14.66 -0.42
C ARG A 138 16.64 -15.40 -1.75
N LEU A 139 15.93 -14.87 -2.75
CA LEU A 139 15.82 -15.48 -4.08
C LEU A 139 17.17 -15.51 -4.82
N VAL A 140 17.98 -14.45 -4.72
CA VAL A 140 19.30 -14.38 -5.36
C VAL A 140 20.28 -15.38 -4.73
N ILE A 141 20.37 -15.42 -3.40
CA ILE A 141 21.27 -16.32 -2.66
C ILE A 141 20.94 -17.79 -3.00
N ASN A 142 19.64 -18.14 -2.94
CA ASN A 142 19.21 -19.50 -3.25
C ASN A 142 19.32 -19.80 -4.74
N GLY A 143 18.97 -18.84 -5.61
CA GLY A 143 19.00 -19.02 -7.06
C GLY A 143 20.41 -19.16 -7.65
N LEU A 144 21.39 -18.50 -7.04
CA LEU A 144 22.81 -18.69 -7.33
C LEU A 144 23.42 -19.92 -6.62
N SER A 145 22.62 -20.68 -5.86
CA SER A 145 23.05 -21.85 -5.07
C SER A 145 24.16 -21.54 -4.05
N LEU A 146 24.24 -20.30 -3.56
CA LEU A 146 25.22 -19.87 -2.56
C LEU A 146 24.89 -20.47 -1.18
N VAL A 147 23.61 -20.70 -0.92
CA VAL A 147 23.07 -21.47 0.21
C VAL A 147 21.98 -22.39 -0.34
N LYS A 148 22.05 -23.69 -0.06
CA LYS A 148 21.04 -24.66 -0.49
C LYS A 148 19.92 -24.73 0.54
N ASP A 149 18.85 -23.96 0.35
CA ASP A 149 17.57 -24.21 1.03
C ASP A 149 16.67 -25.03 0.10
N ASP A 150 16.71 -26.35 0.28
CA ASP A 150 15.95 -27.30 -0.54
C ASP A 150 14.43 -27.08 -0.43
N GLY A 151 13.94 -26.49 0.67
CA GLY A 151 12.53 -26.16 0.86
C GLY A 151 12.06 -25.03 -0.05
N LEU A 152 12.87 -23.99 -0.18
CA LEU A 152 12.65 -22.86 -1.07
C LEU A 152 12.72 -23.22 -2.55
N ILE A 153 13.78 -23.94 -2.92
CA ILE A 153 14.01 -24.35 -4.30
C ILE A 153 12.82 -25.20 -4.74
N LYS A 154 12.38 -26.12 -3.89
CA LYS A 154 11.22 -26.95 -4.19
C LYS A 154 9.94 -26.14 -4.29
N SER A 155 9.64 -25.19 -3.40
CA SER A 155 8.35 -24.49 -3.38
C SER A 155 8.18 -23.47 -4.53
N VAL A 156 9.27 -22.82 -4.95
CA VAL A 156 9.19 -21.70 -5.90
C VAL A 156 9.53 -22.12 -7.34
N THR A 157 10.37 -23.13 -7.56
CA THR A 157 10.76 -23.58 -8.92
C THR A 157 9.81 -24.64 -9.48
N ARG A 158 9.82 -24.84 -10.80
CA ARG A 158 9.00 -25.80 -11.55
C ARG A 158 9.77 -27.10 -11.81
N GLU A 159 11.08 -27.04 -12.03
CA GLU A 159 11.93 -28.22 -12.29
C GLU A 159 12.95 -28.51 -11.18
N GLY A 160 12.92 -27.80 -10.06
CA GLY A 160 13.92 -27.94 -8.99
C GLY A 160 15.26 -27.27 -9.30
N ASN A 161 15.34 -26.48 -10.38
CA ASN A 161 16.53 -25.75 -10.75
C ASN A 161 16.57 -24.37 -10.06
N PRO A 162 17.57 -24.07 -9.21
CA PRO A 162 17.70 -22.79 -8.51
C PRO A 162 17.66 -21.58 -9.45
N LYS A 163 18.15 -21.72 -10.68
CA LYS A 163 18.18 -20.61 -11.66
C LYS A 163 16.79 -20.13 -12.09
N GLU A 164 15.73 -20.92 -11.91
CA GLU A 164 14.36 -20.47 -12.16
C GLU A 164 13.89 -19.40 -11.16
N LEU A 165 14.47 -19.39 -9.95
CA LEU A 165 14.23 -18.34 -8.95
C LEU A 165 14.65 -16.97 -9.46
N LEU A 166 15.65 -16.93 -10.36
CA LEU A 166 16.22 -15.71 -10.95
C LEU A 166 15.44 -15.20 -12.17
N ARG A 167 14.31 -15.82 -12.53
CA ARG A 167 13.42 -15.35 -13.61
C ARG A 167 12.17 -14.68 -13.02
N GLY A 168 10.98 -15.22 -13.27
CA GLY A 168 9.70 -14.65 -12.87
C GLY A 168 9.63 -14.16 -11.40
N PRO A 169 10.03 -14.97 -10.39
CA PRO A 169 10.00 -14.54 -8.99
C PRO A 169 10.90 -13.34 -8.69
N LEU A 170 12.11 -13.29 -9.27
CA LEU A 170 13.03 -12.17 -9.07
C LEU A 170 12.49 -10.90 -9.72
N TYR A 171 12.05 -10.98 -10.98
CA TYR A 171 11.50 -9.84 -11.71
C TYR A 171 10.29 -9.21 -11.01
N TYR A 172 9.42 -10.07 -10.48
CA TYR A 172 8.30 -9.62 -9.68
C TYR A 172 8.72 -8.78 -8.46
N VAL A 173 9.67 -9.29 -7.69
CA VAL A 173 10.16 -8.60 -6.48
C VAL A 173 10.86 -7.29 -6.84
N LEU A 174 11.59 -7.25 -7.97
CA LEU A 174 12.18 -6.02 -8.49
C LEU A 174 11.11 -4.97 -8.84
N MET A 175 9.99 -5.37 -9.42
CA MET A 175 8.87 -4.46 -9.71
C MET A 175 8.18 -3.93 -8.44
N LEU A 176 8.10 -4.74 -7.38
CA LEU A 176 7.64 -4.28 -6.06
C LEU A 176 8.58 -3.21 -5.48
N ILE A 177 9.90 -3.43 -5.55
CA ILE A 177 10.91 -2.47 -5.09
C ILE A 177 10.85 -1.18 -5.91
N LEU A 178 10.83 -1.29 -7.24
CA LEU A 178 10.76 -0.14 -8.14
C LEU A 178 9.52 0.72 -7.85
N SER A 179 8.35 0.08 -7.74
CA SER A 179 7.11 0.76 -7.41
C SER A 179 7.19 1.44 -6.05
N ALA A 180 7.72 0.77 -5.02
CA ALA A 180 7.85 1.36 -3.70
C ALA A 180 8.77 2.59 -3.68
N LEU A 181 9.89 2.55 -4.41
CA LEU A 181 10.88 3.64 -4.39
C LEU A 181 10.47 4.84 -5.26
N VAL A 182 9.93 4.58 -6.45
CA VAL A 182 9.64 5.60 -7.47
C VAL A 182 8.18 6.06 -7.40
N PHE A 183 7.24 5.13 -7.34
CA PHE A 183 5.80 5.40 -7.37
C PHE A 183 5.14 4.98 -6.06
N TRP A 184 5.58 5.63 -4.98
CA TRP A 184 5.13 5.36 -3.61
C TRP A 184 3.62 5.60 -3.43
N ARG A 185 3.11 5.42 -2.20
CA ARG A 185 1.67 5.53 -1.87
C ARG A 185 0.97 6.85 -2.21
N ASP A 186 1.74 7.88 -2.56
CA ASP A 186 1.23 9.18 -2.98
C ASP A 186 1.11 9.27 -4.52
N SER A 187 1.39 8.18 -5.25
CA SER A 187 1.26 8.09 -6.71
C SER A 187 0.33 6.95 -7.15
N PRO A 188 -0.73 7.24 -7.91
CA PRO A 188 -1.63 6.20 -8.43
C PRO A 188 -0.94 5.26 -9.43
N VAL A 189 0.15 5.70 -10.07
CA VAL A 189 0.90 4.92 -11.07
C VAL A 189 1.42 3.60 -10.50
N GLY A 190 2.02 3.64 -9.31
CA GLY A 190 2.56 2.45 -8.64
C GLY A 190 1.44 1.51 -8.20
N VAL A 191 0.36 2.06 -7.66
CA VAL A 191 -0.81 1.29 -7.21
C VAL A 191 -1.50 0.57 -8.38
N ILE A 192 -1.67 1.24 -9.52
CA ILE A 192 -2.26 0.64 -10.73
C ILE A 192 -1.31 -0.42 -11.30
N SER A 193 -0.03 -0.10 -11.47
CA SER A 193 0.94 -1.06 -12.03
C SER A 193 1.05 -2.35 -11.23
N LEU A 194 1.15 -2.23 -9.90
CA LEU A 194 1.18 -3.40 -9.03
C LEU A 194 -0.15 -4.15 -9.03
N SER A 195 -1.29 -3.46 -9.09
CA SER A 195 -2.61 -4.11 -9.25
C SER A 195 -2.72 -4.89 -10.56
N MET A 196 -2.20 -4.36 -11.67
CA MET A 196 -2.20 -5.03 -12.97
C MET A 196 -1.31 -6.27 -12.98
N MET A 197 -0.12 -6.19 -12.37
CA MET A 197 0.78 -7.34 -12.24
C MET A 197 0.24 -8.40 -11.27
N CYS A 198 -0.14 -8.00 -10.06
CA CYS A 198 -0.53 -8.94 -9.01
C CYS A 198 -1.94 -9.49 -9.26
N GLY A 199 -2.91 -8.59 -9.45
CA GLY A 199 -4.31 -8.96 -9.64
C GLY A 199 -4.61 -9.38 -11.08
N GLY A 200 -4.28 -8.52 -12.05
CA GLY A 200 -4.55 -8.77 -13.46
C GLY A 200 -3.86 -10.03 -13.98
N ASP A 201 -2.52 -9.99 -14.11
CA ASP A 201 -1.73 -11.08 -14.72
C ASP A 201 -1.84 -12.37 -13.89
N GLY A 202 -1.73 -12.23 -12.56
CA GLY A 202 -1.86 -13.36 -11.65
C GLY A 202 -3.18 -14.13 -11.81
N ILE A 203 -4.33 -13.43 -11.85
CA ILE A 203 -5.64 -14.07 -12.02
C ILE A 203 -5.85 -14.54 -13.47
N ALA A 204 -5.41 -13.76 -14.46
CA ALA A 204 -5.45 -14.12 -15.88
C ALA A 204 -4.77 -15.45 -16.16
N ASP A 205 -3.62 -15.70 -15.55
CA ASP A 205 -2.88 -16.94 -15.70
C ASP A 205 -3.57 -18.14 -15.03
N VAL A 206 -4.28 -17.93 -13.91
CA VAL A 206 -5.11 -18.96 -13.27
C VAL A 206 -6.33 -19.30 -14.13
N ILE A 207 -7.07 -18.28 -14.58
CA ILE A 207 -8.28 -18.46 -15.40
C ILE A 207 -7.93 -18.99 -16.79
N GLY A 208 -6.90 -18.46 -17.43
CA GLY A 208 -6.43 -18.88 -18.75
C GLY A 208 -5.99 -20.35 -18.79
N ARG A 209 -5.34 -20.85 -17.73
CA ARG A 209 -4.99 -22.28 -17.65
C ARG A 209 -6.20 -23.18 -17.41
N ARG A 210 -7.22 -22.71 -16.68
CA ARG A 210 -8.39 -23.53 -16.32
C ARG A 210 -9.50 -23.51 -17.36
N PHE A 211 -9.71 -22.37 -18.01
CA PHE A 211 -10.86 -22.11 -18.89
C PHE A 211 -10.45 -21.61 -20.30
N GLY A 212 -9.15 -21.44 -20.58
CA GLY A 212 -8.63 -20.90 -21.84
C GLY A 212 -8.55 -21.92 -22.98
N SER A 213 -9.69 -22.48 -23.36
CA SER A 213 -9.81 -23.39 -24.51
C SER A 213 -9.59 -22.68 -25.85
N MET A 214 -10.13 -21.48 -26.01
CA MET A 214 -9.94 -20.66 -27.21
C MET A 214 -8.63 -19.86 -27.12
N LYS A 215 -7.67 -20.20 -27.99
CA LYS A 215 -6.39 -19.52 -28.10
C LYS A 215 -6.49 -18.24 -28.92
N ILE A 216 -5.54 -17.33 -28.69
CA ILE A 216 -5.43 -16.09 -29.45
C ILE A 216 -4.77 -16.40 -30.79
N PHE A 217 -5.30 -15.86 -31.88
CA PHE A 217 -4.89 -16.22 -33.25
C PHE A 217 -3.41 -15.96 -33.57
N TYR A 218 -2.77 -15.03 -32.86
CA TYR A 218 -1.35 -14.69 -33.00
C TYR A 218 -0.48 -15.17 -31.84
N ASN A 219 -1.07 -15.81 -30.81
CA ASN A 219 -0.34 -16.31 -29.65
C ASN A 219 -1.04 -17.54 -29.05
N GLU A 220 -0.58 -18.72 -29.45
CA GLU A 220 -1.16 -19.99 -29.00
C GLU A 220 -0.93 -20.31 -27.51
N LYS A 221 0.04 -19.63 -26.88
CA LYS A 221 0.31 -19.77 -25.44
C LYS A 221 -0.71 -19.02 -24.59
N LYS A 222 -1.36 -18.01 -25.17
CA LYS A 222 -2.36 -17.16 -24.50
C LYS A 222 -3.77 -17.50 -24.97
N SER A 223 -4.76 -17.12 -24.18
CA SER A 223 -6.16 -17.46 -24.43
C SER A 223 -7.06 -16.25 -24.27
N TRP A 224 -8.17 -16.22 -25.01
CA TRP A 224 -9.17 -15.16 -24.88
C TRP A 224 -9.70 -15.05 -23.45
N ALA A 225 -9.93 -16.19 -22.78
CA ALA A 225 -10.36 -16.20 -21.38
C ALA A 225 -9.33 -15.55 -20.45
N GLY A 226 -8.04 -15.81 -20.68
CA GLY A 226 -6.94 -15.19 -19.94
C GLY A 226 -6.89 -13.68 -20.14
N SER A 227 -6.90 -13.21 -21.38
CA SER A 227 -6.80 -11.77 -21.66
C SER A 227 -8.06 -10.98 -21.25
N ILE A 228 -9.26 -11.56 -21.36
CA ILE A 228 -10.49 -10.97 -20.78
C ILE A 228 -10.36 -10.89 -19.25
N SER A 229 -9.85 -11.94 -18.61
CA SER A 229 -9.58 -11.93 -17.17
C SER A 229 -8.56 -10.85 -16.79
N MET A 230 -7.48 -10.72 -17.55
CA MET A 230 -6.45 -9.68 -17.35
C MET A 230 -7.08 -8.29 -17.32
N PHE A 231 -7.92 -7.98 -18.31
CA PHE A 231 -8.60 -6.69 -18.41
C PHE A 231 -9.55 -6.47 -17.22
N VAL A 232 -10.45 -7.41 -16.96
CA VAL A 232 -11.51 -7.25 -15.95
C VAL A 232 -10.93 -7.22 -14.54
N PHE A 233 -10.10 -8.20 -14.16
CA PHE A 233 -9.55 -8.25 -12.81
C PHE A 233 -8.49 -7.18 -12.59
N GLY A 234 -7.67 -6.87 -13.60
CA GLY A 234 -6.75 -5.74 -13.53
C GLY A 234 -7.48 -4.41 -13.29
N PHE A 235 -8.56 -4.16 -14.02
CA PHE A 235 -9.41 -2.99 -13.83
C PHE A 235 -10.05 -2.93 -12.43
N LEU A 236 -10.66 -4.04 -11.99
CA LEU A 236 -11.35 -4.09 -10.69
C LEU A 236 -10.40 -3.95 -9.51
N VAL A 237 -9.27 -4.67 -9.53
CA VAL A 237 -8.27 -4.60 -8.46
C VAL A 237 -7.62 -3.22 -8.43
N SER A 238 -7.25 -2.65 -9.58
CA SER A 238 -6.71 -1.28 -9.64
C SER A 238 -7.68 -0.24 -9.09
N THR A 239 -8.95 -0.31 -9.52
CA THR A 239 -10.00 0.59 -9.03
C THR A 239 -10.22 0.43 -7.53
N GLY A 240 -10.32 -0.81 -7.04
CA GLY A 240 -10.50 -1.10 -5.62
C GLY A 240 -9.35 -0.59 -4.77
N MET A 241 -8.11 -0.74 -5.24
CA MET A 241 -6.93 -0.22 -4.54
C MET A 241 -6.89 1.31 -4.57
N LEU A 242 -7.17 1.96 -5.69
CA LEU A 242 -7.28 3.43 -5.72
C LEU A 242 -8.38 3.96 -4.79
N TYR A 243 -9.51 3.27 -4.72
CA TYR A 243 -10.58 3.58 -3.77
C TYR A 243 -10.15 3.42 -2.32
N PHE A 244 -9.44 2.35 -1.99
CA PHE A 244 -8.84 2.16 -0.66
C PHE A 244 -7.93 3.33 -0.26
N TYR A 245 -7.03 3.76 -1.14
CA TYR A 245 -6.15 4.89 -0.89
C TYR A 245 -6.89 6.25 -0.85
N SER A 246 -7.95 6.41 -1.64
CA SER A 246 -8.77 7.62 -1.62
C SER A 246 -9.54 7.76 -0.30
N ILE A 247 -10.09 6.68 0.26
CA ILE A 247 -10.73 6.68 1.60
C ILE A 247 -9.74 7.12 2.68
N LEU A 248 -8.49 6.69 2.58
CA LEU A 248 -7.43 7.06 3.52
C LEU A 248 -6.90 8.49 3.30
N GLY A 249 -7.42 9.21 2.30
CA GLY A 249 -7.09 10.61 2.04
C GLY A 249 -5.82 10.83 1.23
N TYR A 250 -5.22 9.78 0.64
CA TYR A 250 -4.02 9.93 -0.21
C TYR A 250 -4.33 10.56 -1.56
N TYR A 251 -5.54 10.33 -2.10
CA TYR A 251 -5.93 10.80 -3.42
C TYR A 251 -7.27 11.54 -3.41
N GLN A 252 -7.30 12.66 -4.12
CA GLN A 252 -8.52 13.32 -4.56
C GLN A 252 -8.71 13.04 -6.05
N LEU A 253 -9.61 12.12 -6.36
CA LEU A 253 -9.80 11.59 -7.71
C LEU A 253 -11.18 11.98 -8.23
N ASP A 254 -11.25 12.50 -9.46
CA ASP A 254 -12.51 12.45 -10.21
C ASP A 254 -12.75 11.01 -10.65
N TRP A 255 -13.83 10.40 -10.16
CA TRP A 255 -14.06 8.97 -10.35
C TRP A 255 -14.36 8.61 -11.79
N ILE A 256 -15.06 9.47 -12.54
CA ILE A 256 -15.41 9.18 -13.94
C ILE A 256 -14.14 9.15 -14.78
N GLU A 257 -13.31 10.19 -14.69
CA GLU A 257 -12.04 10.26 -15.40
C GLU A 257 -11.08 9.15 -14.95
N THR A 258 -10.98 8.90 -13.63
CA THR A 258 -10.11 7.84 -13.10
C THR A 258 -10.49 6.47 -13.64
N LEU A 259 -11.77 6.12 -13.69
CA LEU A 259 -12.21 4.84 -14.25
C LEU A 259 -11.86 4.73 -15.74
N GLN A 260 -12.02 5.81 -16.52
CA GLN A 260 -11.62 5.82 -17.93
C GLN A 260 -10.11 5.61 -18.09
N ARG A 261 -9.30 6.30 -17.27
CA ARG A 261 -7.84 6.16 -17.27
C ARG A 261 -7.39 4.76 -16.87
N VAL A 262 -7.99 4.18 -15.83
CA VAL A 262 -7.68 2.80 -15.39
C VAL A 262 -8.12 1.80 -16.46
N ALA A 263 -9.27 1.98 -17.11
CA ALA A 263 -9.71 1.13 -18.21
C ALA A 263 -8.71 1.17 -19.39
N LEU A 264 -8.18 2.35 -19.73
CA LEU A 264 -7.14 2.49 -20.74
C LEU A 264 -5.86 1.74 -20.35
N VAL A 265 -5.40 1.91 -19.10
CA VAL A 265 -4.20 1.21 -18.61
C VAL A 265 -4.40 -0.30 -18.62
N SER A 266 -5.56 -0.78 -18.17
CA SER A 266 -5.92 -2.20 -18.23
C SER A 266 -5.92 -2.73 -19.66
N LEU A 267 -6.45 -1.97 -20.61
CA LEU A 267 -6.45 -2.36 -22.02
C LEU A 267 -5.02 -2.47 -22.57
N VAL A 268 -4.16 -1.48 -22.30
CA VAL A 268 -2.76 -1.50 -22.73
C VAL A 268 -2.03 -2.71 -22.15
N ALA A 269 -2.19 -2.96 -20.85
CA ALA A 269 -1.59 -4.11 -20.18
C ALA A 269 -2.10 -5.45 -20.74
N THR A 270 -3.39 -5.57 -21.05
CA THR A 270 -3.98 -6.76 -21.69
C THR A 270 -3.42 -6.99 -23.08
N VAL A 271 -3.24 -5.93 -23.88
CA VAL A 271 -2.61 -6.04 -25.20
C VAL A 271 -1.15 -6.48 -25.05
N VAL A 272 -0.40 -5.90 -24.13
CA VAL A 272 1.00 -6.31 -23.89
C VAL A 272 1.09 -7.77 -23.41
N GLU A 273 0.17 -8.21 -22.56
CA GLU A 273 0.06 -9.59 -22.09
C GLU A 273 -0.28 -10.58 -23.21
N SER A 274 -1.08 -10.17 -24.19
CA SER A 274 -1.49 -11.05 -25.28
C SER A 274 -0.41 -11.24 -26.35
N LEU A 275 0.56 -10.33 -26.45
CA LEU A 275 1.62 -10.37 -27.46
C LEU A 275 2.55 -11.59 -27.27
N PRO A 276 3.09 -12.16 -28.36
CA PRO A 276 4.02 -13.30 -28.31
C PRO A 276 5.45 -12.87 -27.93
N ILE A 277 5.59 -11.95 -26.97
CA ILE A 277 6.88 -11.40 -26.51
C ILE A 277 7.45 -12.10 -25.28
N THR A 278 6.67 -12.99 -24.65
CA THR A 278 7.00 -13.69 -23.40
C THR A 278 8.29 -14.53 -23.47
N GLU A 279 8.78 -14.86 -24.67
CA GLU A 279 10.07 -15.56 -24.83
C GLU A 279 11.28 -14.62 -24.69
N VAL A 280 11.10 -13.32 -24.90
CA VAL A 280 12.16 -12.31 -24.82
C VAL A 280 12.08 -11.50 -23.53
N VAL A 281 10.86 -11.13 -23.12
CA VAL A 281 10.59 -10.36 -21.89
C VAL A 281 9.51 -11.07 -21.09
N ASP A 282 9.82 -11.43 -19.85
CA ASP A 282 8.88 -12.09 -18.94
C ASP A 282 7.65 -11.19 -18.67
N ASP A 283 6.46 -11.78 -18.61
CA ASP A 283 5.21 -11.06 -18.35
C ASP A 283 5.24 -10.30 -17.01
N ASN A 284 6.03 -10.79 -16.03
CA ASN A 284 6.27 -10.11 -14.75
C ASN A 284 7.11 -8.82 -14.87
N ILE A 285 7.63 -8.50 -16.07
CA ILE A 285 8.30 -7.24 -16.39
C ILE A 285 7.44 -6.41 -17.35
N SER A 286 7.01 -7.01 -18.47
CA SER A 286 6.37 -6.27 -19.56
C SER A 286 5.04 -5.64 -19.12
N VAL A 287 4.21 -6.40 -18.39
CA VAL A 287 2.91 -5.95 -17.88
C VAL A 287 3.03 -4.79 -16.90
N PRO A 288 3.79 -4.89 -15.78
CA PRO A 288 3.90 -3.78 -14.84
C PRO A 288 4.54 -2.54 -15.47
N LEU A 289 5.57 -2.68 -16.32
CA LEU A 289 6.20 -1.52 -16.97
C LEU A 289 5.26 -0.83 -17.96
N ALA A 290 4.57 -1.60 -18.81
CA ALA A 290 3.57 -1.03 -19.71
C ALA A 290 2.46 -0.30 -18.94
N SER A 291 2.03 -0.90 -17.83
CA SER A 291 1.04 -0.29 -16.94
C SER A 291 1.57 1.00 -16.29
N MET A 292 2.84 1.02 -15.86
CA MET A 292 3.48 2.23 -15.32
C MET A 292 3.52 3.34 -16.36
N VAL A 293 3.99 3.05 -17.57
CA VAL A 293 4.09 4.05 -18.65
C VAL A 293 2.71 4.57 -19.03
N ALA A 294 1.74 3.68 -19.24
CA ALA A 294 0.37 4.08 -19.58
C ALA A 294 -0.26 4.92 -18.46
N ALA A 295 -0.09 4.52 -17.20
CA ALA A 295 -0.62 5.27 -16.06
C ALA A 295 0.09 6.62 -15.89
N TYR A 296 1.42 6.67 -16.05
CA TYR A 296 2.19 7.91 -15.98
C TYR A 296 1.69 8.93 -17.01
N LEU A 297 1.55 8.50 -18.28
CA LEU A 297 1.04 9.34 -19.36
C LEU A 297 -0.42 9.75 -19.17
N SER A 298 -1.25 8.85 -18.66
CA SER A 298 -2.69 9.05 -18.49
C SER A 298 -3.03 9.96 -17.31
N PHE A 299 -2.26 9.87 -16.21
CA PHE A 299 -2.47 10.69 -15.01
C PHE A 299 -1.72 12.04 -15.05
N GLY A 300 -1.00 12.33 -16.13
CA GLY A 300 -0.48 13.67 -16.42
C GLY A 300 0.74 14.09 -15.61
N TYR A 301 1.69 13.18 -15.41
CA TYR A 301 3.03 13.51 -14.91
C TYR A 301 3.99 13.88 -16.04
#